data_AF-A0A9D8Q5R3-F1
#
_entry.id   AF-A0A9D8Q5R3-F1
#
_cell.length_a   1.000
_cell.length_b   1.000
_cell.length_c   1.000
_cell.angle_alpha   90.00
_cell.angle_beta   90.00
_cell.angle_gamma   90.00
#
_symmetry.space_group_name_H-M   'P 1'
#
loop_
_entity.id
_entity.type
_entity.pdbx_description
1 polymer ?
#
loop_
_entity_poly.entity_id
_entity_poly.type
_entity_poly.pdbx_seq_one_letter_code
_entity_poly.pdbx_strand_id
1 'polypeptide(L)'
;MESRRRSPAGSFRPLSLGYLVLILVYWHDAQGGFRSLDAVASLFASKPLLLAGWVHYLAFDLFLGNWILRRSQEEAIPHGLMVPVLILTFLFGPAGYLAWLLIAASFRLAREDRIARFQARMPDWLRDIEIEPRLTAAAFAMAALVLPTMLALNLDERLFGGVGTWVKPLKFEISVAFYLLTLAILLPLSSERFRASLAGRYMVWPVIVPIVLEVLYIAWRASRVEASHYNVTSLGAALYVLMGIGAVMFTLAPGFLAYGLARRDARPMPPVLRWSLVVGLALTCVLGLLSGIVLGRNPGGHFVGVLPALHPTLPLLGWSLSVGDLRLAHFLGLHALQIVPAFGLLIWLATRRTGPGLVTLGAVSATYAGFTVIALLAALDARPLLGFG
;
A
#
# COMPACT_ATOMS: atom_id res chain seq x y z
N MET A 1 -37.76 -12.75 -22.03
CA MET A 1 -37.74 -13.86 -21.05
C MET A 1 -36.96 -13.40 -19.83
N GLU A 2 -37.68 -12.86 -18.85
CA GLU A 2 -37.17 -12.41 -17.56
C GLU A 2 -36.56 -13.62 -16.83
N SER A 3 -35.24 -13.73 -16.84
CA SER A 3 -34.52 -14.70 -16.01
C SER A 3 -34.75 -14.30 -14.56
N ARG A 4 -35.74 -14.91 -13.89
CA ARG A 4 -35.84 -14.97 -12.43
C ARG A 4 -34.59 -15.68 -11.91
N ARG A 5 -33.47 -14.96 -11.84
CA ARG A 5 -32.32 -15.36 -11.04
C ARG A 5 -32.85 -15.51 -9.62
N ARG A 6 -32.98 -16.76 -9.16
CA ARG A 6 -33.30 -17.06 -7.77
C ARG A 6 -32.29 -16.31 -6.93
N SER A 7 -32.77 -15.24 -6.30
CA SER A 7 -32.05 -14.49 -5.30
C SER A 7 -31.51 -15.48 -4.27
N PRO A 8 -30.20 -15.50 -3.93
CA PRO A 8 -29.67 -16.32 -2.82
C PRO A 8 -30.21 -15.88 -1.44
N ALA A 9 -31.28 -15.09 -1.38
CA ALA A 9 -32.00 -14.65 -0.18
C ALA A 9 -32.63 -15.77 0.67
N GLY A 10 -32.26 -17.03 0.46
CA GLY A 10 -32.76 -18.18 1.19
C GLY A 10 -31.95 -18.58 2.43
N SER A 11 -30.68 -18.17 2.58
CA SER A 11 -29.80 -18.84 3.55
C SER A 11 -29.86 -18.35 5.00
N PHE A 12 -30.20 -17.08 5.27
CA PHE A 12 -30.20 -16.54 6.65
C PHE A 12 -31.57 -16.54 7.32
N ARG A 13 -32.66 -16.72 6.56
CA ARG A 13 -34.04 -16.71 7.09
C ARG A 13 -34.30 -17.83 8.12
N PRO A 14 -33.86 -19.09 7.89
CA PRO A 14 -34.00 -20.15 8.89
C PRO A 14 -33.23 -19.85 10.18
N LEU A 15 -32.02 -19.29 10.05
CA LEU A 15 -31.20 -18.86 11.21
C LEU A 15 -31.89 -17.74 11.98
N SER A 16 -32.49 -16.77 11.28
CA SER A 16 -33.23 -15.66 11.91
C SER A 16 -34.46 -16.17 12.68
N LEU A 17 -35.19 -17.14 12.11
CA LEU A 17 -36.31 -17.78 12.80
C LEU A 17 -35.84 -18.58 14.02
N GLY A 18 -34.76 -19.35 13.89
CA GLY A 18 -34.16 -20.08 15.00
C GLY A 18 -33.72 -19.16 16.14
N TYR A 19 -33.06 -18.04 15.80
CA TYR A 19 -32.71 -17.00 16.77
C TYR A 19 -33.95 -16.46 17.49
N LEU A 20 -35.01 -16.11 16.75
CA LEU A 20 -36.25 -15.59 17.36
C LEU A 20 -36.86 -16.59 18.35
N VAL A 21 -36.92 -17.87 17.98
CA VAL A 21 -37.42 -18.93 18.88
C VAL A 21 -36.56 -19.05 20.13
N LEU A 22 -35.23 -19.07 19.98
CA LEU A 22 -34.31 -19.14 21.13
C LEU A 22 -34.50 -17.96 22.09
N ILE A 23 -34.66 -16.74 21.57
CA ILE A 23 -34.92 -15.57 22.40
C ILE A 23 -36.28 -15.67 23.08
N LEU A 24 -37.35 -16.00 22.36
CA LEU A 24 -38.70 -16.10 22.95
C LEU A 24 -38.76 -17.15 24.08
N VAL A 25 -38.04 -18.26 23.94
CA VAL A 25 -38.05 -19.34 24.94
C VAL A 25 -37.14 -19.02 26.12
N TYR A 26 -35.90 -18.56 25.90
CA TYR A 26 -34.87 -18.52 26.94
C TYR A 26 -34.57 -17.12 27.51
N TRP A 27 -35.14 -16.05 26.95
CA TRP A 27 -34.81 -14.68 27.39
C TRP A 27 -35.30 -14.35 28.80
N HIS A 28 -36.41 -14.92 29.24
CA HIS A 28 -36.98 -14.63 30.57
C HIS A 28 -36.05 -15.05 31.73
N ASP A 29 -35.20 -16.07 31.51
CA ASP A 29 -34.21 -16.56 32.47
C ASP A 29 -32.82 -15.92 32.27
N ALA A 30 -32.70 -14.94 31.36
CA ALA A 30 -31.41 -14.34 31.03
C ALA A 30 -30.86 -13.51 32.21
N GLN A 31 -29.65 -13.86 32.65
CA GLN A 31 -28.90 -13.03 33.60
C GLN A 31 -27.84 -12.22 32.87
N GLY A 32 -27.90 -10.89 33.01
CA GLY A 32 -26.99 -9.97 32.34
C GLY A 32 -27.69 -8.97 31.43
N GLY A 33 -26.98 -8.48 30.42
CA GLY A 33 -27.46 -7.43 29.52
C GLY A 33 -26.36 -6.80 28.68
N PHE A 34 -26.73 -5.84 27.82
CA PHE A 34 -25.81 -5.22 26.86
C PHE A 34 -25.20 -3.88 27.34
N ARG A 35 -25.26 -3.60 28.65
CA ARG A 35 -24.79 -2.32 29.23
C ARG A 35 -23.34 -2.32 29.71
N SER A 36 -22.73 -3.50 29.90
CA SER A 36 -21.32 -3.65 30.27
C SER A 36 -20.76 -4.96 29.74
N LEU A 37 -19.44 -5.08 29.67
CA LEU A 37 -18.77 -6.32 29.22
C LEU A 37 -19.10 -7.50 30.15
N ASP A 38 -19.11 -7.28 31.46
CA ASP A 38 -19.45 -8.31 32.45
C ASP A 38 -20.90 -8.80 32.28
N ALA A 39 -21.83 -7.89 32.02
CA ALA A 39 -23.23 -8.23 31.80
C ALA A 39 -23.42 -9.03 30.49
N VAL A 40 -22.64 -8.76 29.45
CA VAL A 40 -22.64 -9.56 28.22
C VAL A 40 -22.05 -10.95 28.49
N ALA A 41 -20.98 -11.03 29.28
CA ALA A 41 -20.38 -12.31 29.67
C ALA A 41 -21.38 -13.19 30.45
N SER A 42 -22.17 -12.59 31.35
CA SER A 42 -23.23 -13.30 32.07
C SER A 42 -24.29 -13.89 31.14
N LEU A 43 -24.70 -13.18 30.08
CA LEU A 43 -25.67 -13.71 29.11
C LEU A 43 -25.13 -14.98 28.42
N PHE A 44 -23.84 -14.99 28.10
CA PHE A 44 -23.19 -16.09 27.38
C PHE A 44 -22.77 -17.27 28.28
N ALA A 45 -22.94 -17.16 29.60
CA ALA A 45 -22.83 -18.31 30.50
C ALA A 45 -23.98 -19.31 30.29
N SER A 46 -25.12 -18.85 29.78
CA SER A 46 -26.26 -19.71 29.41
C SER A 46 -26.05 -20.31 28.01
N LYS A 47 -25.97 -21.65 27.91
CA LYS A 47 -25.78 -22.34 26.63
C LYS A 47 -26.84 -21.98 25.56
N PRO A 48 -28.15 -21.92 25.87
CA PRO A 48 -29.15 -21.50 24.89
C PRO A 48 -28.98 -20.05 24.40
N LEU A 49 -28.63 -19.12 25.29
CA LEU A 49 -28.40 -17.72 24.92
C LEU A 49 -27.07 -17.52 24.18
N LEU A 50 -26.04 -18.31 24.51
CA LEU A 50 -24.80 -18.39 23.74
C LEU A 50 -25.06 -18.91 22.33
N LEU A 51 -25.87 -19.96 22.18
CA LEU A 51 -26.32 -20.45 20.87
C LEU A 51 -27.10 -19.38 20.11
N ALA A 52 -28.01 -18.65 20.78
CA ALA A 52 -28.72 -17.54 20.17
C ALA A 52 -27.76 -16.45 19.67
N GLY A 53 -26.74 -16.09 20.47
CA GLY A 53 -25.67 -15.17 20.06
C GLY A 53 -24.89 -15.69 18.85
N TRP A 54 -24.55 -16.98 18.82
CA TRP A 54 -23.83 -17.57 17.68
C TRP A 54 -24.67 -17.58 16.40
N VAL A 55 -25.94 -17.98 16.49
CA VAL A 55 -26.89 -17.96 15.36
C VAL A 55 -27.13 -16.52 14.89
N HIS A 56 -27.17 -15.55 15.81
CA HIS A 56 -27.28 -14.14 15.48
C HIS A 56 -26.10 -13.66 14.62
N TYR A 57 -24.86 -13.97 15.01
CA TYR A 57 -23.67 -13.64 14.21
C TYR A 57 -23.75 -14.26 12.80
N LEU A 58 -24.02 -15.57 12.71
CA LEU A 58 -24.14 -16.25 11.42
C LEU A 58 -25.24 -15.66 10.52
N ALA A 59 -26.41 -15.33 11.10
CA ALA A 59 -27.51 -14.74 10.36
C ALA A 59 -27.17 -13.34 9.82
N PHE A 60 -26.56 -12.49 10.66
CA PHE A 60 -26.16 -11.14 10.29
C PHE A 60 -25.00 -11.13 9.28
N ASP A 61 -24.00 -11.98 9.46
CA ASP A 61 -22.86 -12.06 8.56
C ASP A 61 -23.28 -12.54 7.15
N LEU A 62 -24.19 -13.51 7.07
CA LEU A 62 -24.77 -13.95 5.78
C LEU A 62 -25.67 -12.88 5.15
N PHE A 63 -26.48 -12.18 5.95
CA PHE A 63 -27.30 -11.08 5.48
C PHE A 63 -26.42 -9.97 4.88
N LEU A 64 -25.42 -9.53 5.65
CA LEU A 64 -24.48 -8.49 5.29
C LEU A 64 -23.64 -8.89 4.07
N GLY A 65 -23.13 -10.12 4.03
CA GLY A 65 -22.37 -10.64 2.89
C GLY A 65 -23.19 -10.65 1.60
N ASN A 66 -24.47 -11.08 1.65
CA ASN A 66 -25.36 -10.99 0.49
C ASN A 66 -25.67 -9.54 0.09
N TRP A 67 -25.82 -8.63 1.05
CA TRP A 67 -26.00 -7.20 0.78
C TRP A 67 -24.76 -6.58 0.12
N ILE A 68 -23.56 -6.85 0.65
CA ILE A 68 -22.26 -6.43 0.12
C ILE A 68 -22.10 -6.94 -1.32
N LEU A 69 -22.38 -8.22 -1.57
CA LEU A 69 -22.24 -8.81 -2.90
C LEU A 69 -23.14 -8.09 -3.92
N ARG A 70 -24.40 -7.83 -3.59
CA ARG A 70 -25.34 -7.13 -4.49
C ARG A 70 -24.89 -5.71 -4.78
N ARG A 71 -24.49 -4.97 -3.74
CA ARG A 71 -23.96 -3.61 -3.91
C ARG A 71 -22.70 -3.60 -4.76
N SER A 72 -21.81 -4.57 -4.58
CA SER A 72 -20.59 -4.66 -5.39
C SER A 72 -20.89 -4.94 -6.87
N GLN A 73 -21.96 -5.69 -7.18
CA GLN A 73 -22.44 -5.92 -8.54
C GLN A 73 -23.05 -4.66 -9.17
N GLU A 74 -23.83 -3.89 -8.39
CA GLU A 74 -24.36 -2.58 -8.83
C GLU A 74 -23.23 -1.58 -9.14
N GLU A 75 -22.12 -1.65 -8.42
CA GLU A 75 -20.94 -0.81 -8.63
C GLU A 75 -19.93 -1.40 -9.63
N ALA A 76 -20.24 -2.53 -10.28
CA ALA A 76 -19.38 -3.24 -11.22
C ALA A 76 -17.97 -3.58 -10.68
N ILE A 77 -17.86 -3.84 -9.37
CA ILE A 77 -16.59 -4.25 -8.74
C ILE A 77 -16.29 -5.71 -9.14
N PRO A 78 -15.05 -6.04 -9.55
CA PRO A 78 -14.68 -7.40 -9.96
C PRO A 78 -14.97 -8.43 -8.86
N HIS A 79 -15.68 -9.51 -9.22
CA HIS A 79 -16.09 -10.54 -8.25
C HIS A 79 -14.91 -11.17 -7.49
N GLY A 80 -13.78 -11.40 -8.16
CA GLY A 80 -12.58 -11.97 -7.54
C GLY A 80 -12.04 -11.12 -6.38
N LEU A 81 -12.17 -9.79 -6.45
CA LEU A 81 -11.77 -8.89 -5.37
C LEU A 81 -12.72 -9.00 -4.16
N MET A 82 -13.98 -9.36 -4.39
CA MET A 82 -14.99 -9.48 -3.35
C MET A 82 -14.93 -10.82 -2.60
N VAL A 83 -14.34 -11.87 -3.18
CA VAL A 83 -14.19 -13.18 -2.49
C VAL A 83 -13.53 -13.04 -1.11
N PRO A 84 -12.33 -12.44 -0.95
CA PRO A 84 -11.72 -12.28 0.37
C PRO A 84 -12.55 -11.37 1.29
N VAL A 85 -13.24 -10.36 0.76
CA VAL A 85 -14.11 -9.46 1.53
C VAL A 85 -15.31 -10.21 2.10
N LEU A 86 -15.89 -11.13 1.32
CA LEU A 86 -17.02 -11.96 1.75
C LEU A 86 -16.59 -12.99 2.80
N ILE A 87 -15.41 -13.58 2.65
CA ILE A 87 -14.81 -14.44 3.70
C ILE A 87 -14.58 -13.63 4.97
N LEU A 88 -14.03 -12.42 4.85
CA LEU A 88 -13.82 -11.53 5.99
C LEU A 88 -15.14 -11.11 6.64
N THR A 89 -16.19 -10.88 5.85
CA THR A 89 -17.54 -10.59 6.37
C THR A 89 -18.12 -11.80 7.10
N PHE A 90 -17.88 -13.01 6.61
CA PHE A 90 -18.37 -14.23 7.24
C PHE A 90 -17.67 -14.53 8.58
N LEU A 91 -16.38 -14.22 8.71
CA LEU A 91 -15.60 -14.49 9.91
C LEU A 91 -15.60 -13.32 10.91
N PHE A 92 -15.66 -12.10 10.39
CA PHE A 92 -15.48 -10.84 11.11
C PHE A 92 -16.38 -9.75 10.49
N GLY A 93 -17.70 -9.93 10.55
CA GLY A 93 -18.72 -9.07 9.91
C GLY A 93 -18.36 -7.60 9.73
N PRO A 94 -18.07 -6.85 10.81
CA PRO A 94 -17.69 -5.43 10.72
C PRO A 94 -16.41 -5.17 9.93
N ALA A 95 -15.39 -6.03 10.05
CA ALA A 95 -14.14 -5.90 9.30
C ALA A 95 -14.37 -6.11 7.79
N GLY A 96 -15.20 -7.10 7.43
CA GLY A 96 -15.61 -7.32 6.04
C GLY A 96 -16.35 -6.13 5.46
N TYR A 97 -17.25 -5.52 6.23
CA TYR A 97 -17.96 -4.30 5.83
C TYR A 97 -17.02 -3.11 5.64
N LEU A 98 -16.07 -2.89 6.55
CA LEU A 98 -15.06 -1.83 6.41
C LEU A 98 -14.17 -2.04 5.18
N ALA A 99 -13.75 -3.28 4.91
CA ALA A 99 -13.00 -3.62 3.71
C ALA A 99 -13.81 -3.36 2.42
N TRP A 100 -15.11 -3.69 2.42
CA TRP A 100 -15.99 -3.33 1.31
C TRP A 100 -16.11 -1.80 1.15
N LEU A 101 -16.31 -1.05 2.24
CA LEU A 101 -16.39 0.41 2.19
C LEU A 101 -15.12 1.03 1.60
N LEU A 102 -13.95 0.52 2.01
CA LEU A 102 -12.64 0.93 1.48
C LEU A 102 -12.56 0.71 -0.02
N ILE A 103 -12.87 -0.50 -0.49
CA ILE A 103 -12.83 -0.87 -1.90
C ILE A 103 -13.84 -0.04 -2.69
N ALA A 104 -15.09 0.02 -2.24
CA ALA A 104 -16.15 0.77 -2.89
C ALA A 104 -15.82 2.28 -2.95
N ALA A 105 -15.31 2.87 -1.87
CA ALA A 105 -14.86 4.26 -1.87
C ALA A 105 -13.72 4.48 -2.87
N SER A 106 -12.73 3.58 -2.89
CA SER A 106 -11.57 3.66 -3.79
C SER A 106 -11.98 3.57 -5.26
N PHE A 107 -12.87 2.62 -5.61
CA PHE A 107 -13.43 2.51 -6.96
C PHE A 107 -14.30 3.71 -7.32
N ARG A 108 -15.12 4.22 -6.40
CA ARG A 108 -15.97 5.39 -6.65
C ARG A 108 -15.16 6.67 -6.85
N LEU A 109 -14.07 6.86 -6.10
CA LEU A 109 -13.13 7.96 -6.25
C LEU A 109 -12.38 7.88 -7.59
N ALA A 110 -12.04 6.67 -8.00
CA ALA A 110 -11.35 6.38 -9.25
C ALA A 110 -12.27 6.32 -10.49
N ARG A 111 -13.58 6.55 -10.38
CA ARG A 111 -14.43 6.64 -11.59
C ARG A 111 -14.11 7.92 -12.34
N GLU A 112 -13.96 7.79 -13.66
CA GLU A 112 -13.67 8.86 -14.60
C GLU A 112 -14.58 10.08 -14.38
N ASP A 113 -15.88 9.88 -14.16
CA ASP A 113 -16.85 10.96 -13.91
C ASP A 113 -16.55 11.81 -12.66
N ARG A 114 -15.93 11.24 -11.61
CA ARG A 114 -15.58 11.99 -10.39
C ARG A 114 -14.22 12.65 -10.51
N ILE A 115 -13.25 11.97 -11.12
CA ILE A 115 -11.95 12.57 -11.43
C ILE A 115 -12.17 13.79 -12.33
N ALA A 116 -12.99 13.68 -13.38
CA ALA A 116 -13.35 14.79 -14.26
C ALA A 116 -14.05 15.94 -13.52
N ARG A 117 -14.98 15.65 -12.61
CA ARG A 117 -15.64 16.69 -11.79
C ARG A 117 -14.71 17.36 -10.78
N PHE A 118 -13.79 16.61 -10.19
CA PHE A 118 -12.76 17.16 -9.29
C PHE A 118 -11.79 18.03 -10.08
N GLN A 119 -11.28 17.54 -11.21
CA GLN A 119 -10.44 18.28 -12.14
C GLN A 119 -11.12 19.56 -12.61
N ALA A 120 -12.42 19.53 -12.96
CA ALA A 120 -13.16 20.72 -13.38
C ALA A 120 -13.15 21.85 -12.32
N ARG A 121 -12.93 21.55 -11.04
CA ARG A 121 -12.78 22.53 -9.95
C ARG A 121 -11.35 22.99 -9.72
N MET A 122 -10.38 22.34 -10.34
CA MET A 122 -8.97 22.71 -10.26
C MET A 122 -8.64 23.86 -11.24
N PRO A 123 -7.57 24.62 -10.96
CA PRO A 123 -6.96 25.55 -11.90
C PRO A 123 -6.75 24.91 -13.28
N ASP A 124 -6.83 25.70 -14.36
CA ASP A 124 -6.80 25.21 -15.74
C ASP A 124 -5.61 24.27 -16.03
N TRP A 125 -4.43 24.56 -15.45
CA TRP A 125 -3.22 23.75 -15.62
C TRP A 125 -3.27 22.35 -14.96
N LEU A 126 -4.21 22.10 -14.04
CA LEU A 126 -4.45 20.81 -13.40
C LEU A 126 -5.58 20.01 -14.07
N ARG A 127 -6.41 20.65 -14.91
CA ARG A 127 -7.53 20.00 -15.60
C ARG A 127 -7.08 18.98 -16.64
N ASP A 128 -5.95 19.25 -17.29
CA ASP A 128 -5.43 18.43 -18.38
C ASP A 128 -4.53 17.26 -17.91
N ILE A 129 -4.42 17.05 -16.60
CA ILE A 129 -3.66 15.94 -16.02
C ILE A 129 -4.56 14.71 -15.99
N GLU A 130 -4.41 13.81 -16.97
CA GLU A 130 -4.98 12.47 -16.91
C GLU A 130 -4.34 11.68 -15.75
N ILE A 131 -5.15 10.90 -15.02
CA ILE A 131 -4.71 10.11 -13.88
C ILE A 131 -5.21 8.67 -14.07
N GLU A 132 -4.33 7.69 -13.86
CA GLU A 132 -4.73 6.28 -13.95
C GLU A 132 -5.61 5.88 -12.75
N PRO A 133 -6.90 5.52 -12.98
CA PRO A 133 -7.87 5.32 -11.90
C PRO A 133 -7.52 4.13 -11.00
N ARG A 134 -7.01 3.03 -11.55
CA ARG A 134 -6.72 1.81 -10.78
C ARG A 134 -5.60 2.00 -9.77
N LEU A 135 -4.53 2.69 -10.16
CA LEU A 135 -3.41 3.04 -9.27
C LEU A 135 -3.85 4.06 -8.21
N THR A 136 -4.72 5.01 -8.58
CA THR A 136 -5.31 5.99 -7.67
C THR A 136 -6.19 5.32 -6.62
N ALA A 137 -7.04 4.37 -7.02
CA ALA A 137 -7.85 3.58 -6.10
C ALA A 137 -6.98 2.82 -5.10
N ALA A 138 -5.93 2.14 -5.59
CA ALA A 138 -5.00 1.42 -4.73
C ALA A 138 -4.28 2.37 -3.76
N ALA A 139 -3.87 3.56 -4.22
CA ALA A 139 -3.23 4.54 -3.36
C ALA A 139 -4.14 5.04 -2.24
N PHE A 140 -5.40 5.35 -2.55
CA PHE A 140 -6.37 5.76 -1.54
C PHE A 140 -6.74 4.63 -0.57
N ALA A 141 -6.79 3.39 -1.04
CA ALA A 141 -6.94 2.24 -0.17
C ALA A 141 -5.78 2.16 0.83
N MET A 142 -4.53 2.32 0.38
CA MET A 142 -3.35 2.35 1.27
C MET A 142 -3.39 3.53 2.24
N ALA A 143 -3.75 4.72 1.76
CA ALA A 143 -3.88 5.90 2.61
C ALA A 143 -4.98 5.75 3.66
N ALA A 144 -6.08 5.05 3.36
CA ALA A 144 -7.14 4.83 4.31
C ALA A 144 -6.80 3.76 5.36
N LEU A 145 -5.87 2.84 5.10
CA LEU A 145 -5.32 1.91 6.10
C LEU A 145 -4.49 2.60 7.19
N VAL A 146 -4.00 3.82 6.93
CA VAL A 146 -3.30 4.64 7.92
C VAL A 146 -4.14 4.85 9.18
N LEU A 147 -5.46 5.06 9.04
CA LEU A 147 -6.33 5.34 10.18
C LEU A 147 -6.42 4.16 11.18
N PRO A 148 -6.78 2.93 10.78
CA PRO A 148 -6.78 1.80 11.70
C PRO A 148 -5.37 1.46 12.22
N THR A 149 -4.32 1.63 11.41
CA THR A 149 -2.94 1.40 11.85
C THR A 149 -2.48 2.43 12.88
N MET A 150 -2.87 3.71 12.74
CA MET A 150 -2.66 4.74 13.76
C MET A 150 -3.43 4.43 15.04
N LEU A 151 -4.67 3.97 14.94
CA LEU A 151 -5.43 3.54 16.12
C LEU A 151 -4.74 2.37 16.83
N ALA A 152 -4.29 1.36 16.07
CA ALA A 152 -3.54 0.24 16.62
C ALA A 152 -2.24 0.70 17.30
N LEU A 153 -1.51 1.66 16.71
CA LEU A 153 -0.31 2.26 17.30
C LEU A 153 -0.59 2.97 18.64
N ASN A 154 -1.79 3.54 18.82
CA ASN A 154 -2.17 4.22 20.07
C ASN A 154 -2.69 3.24 21.15
N LEU A 155 -3.20 2.08 20.74
CA LEU A 155 -3.77 1.07 21.66
C LEU A 155 -2.76 -0.01 22.06
N ASP A 156 -1.74 -0.27 21.24
CA ASP A 156 -0.78 -1.35 21.42
C ASP A 156 0.59 -0.81 21.80
N GLU A 157 0.90 -0.89 23.09
CA GLU A 157 2.16 -0.40 23.67
C GLU A 157 3.37 -1.31 23.38
N ARG A 158 3.17 -2.46 22.73
CA ARG A 158 4.25 -3.43 22.48
C ARG A 158 5.28 -2.87 21.50
N LEU A 159 6.55 -3.08 21.86
CA LEU A 159 7.70 -2.63 21.08
C LEU A 159 8.31 -3.77 20.27
N PHE A 160 8.77 -3.44 19.06
CA PHE A 160 9.60 -4.30 18.23
C PHE A 160 10.88 -3.53 17.86
N GLY A 161 12.04 -3.98 18.36
CA GLY A 161 13.32 -3.29 18.14
C GLY A 161 13.37 -1.88 18.75
N GLY A 162 12.73 -1.69 19.91
CA GLY A 162 12.72 -0.41 20.64
C GLY A 162 11.74 0.64 20.10
N VAL A 163 10.96 0.33 19.06
CA VAL A 163 9.93 1.22 18.50
C VAL A 163 8.57 0.51 18.48
N GLY A 164 7.47 1.27 18.50
CA GLY A 164 6.12 0.71 18.45
C GLY A 164 5.92 -0.23 17.26
N THR A 165 5.33 -1.41 17.49
CA THR A 165 5.27 -2.48 16.47
C THR A 165 4.54 -2.05 15.18
N TRP A 166 3.59 -1.12 15.29
CA TRP A 166 2.78 -0.59 14.19
C TRP A 166 3.46 0.54 13.39
N VAL A 167 4.64 1.03 13.81
CA VAL A 167 5.36 2.10 13.11
C VAL A 167 5.80 1.67 11.71
N LYS A 168 6.20 0.41 11.53
CA LYS A 168 6.62 -0.11 10.22
C LYS A 168 5.44 -0.19 9.23
N PRO A 169 4.30 -0.84 9.55
CA PRO A 169 3.11 -0.80 8.71
C PRO A 169 2.73 0.63 8.29
N LEU A 170 2.69 1.57 9.24
CA LEU A 170 2.32 2.96 8.98
C LEU A 170 3.23 3.64 7.95
N LYS A 171 4.56 3.47 8.10
CA LYS A 171 5.54 4.00 7.15
C LYS A 171 5.38 3.40 5.76
N PHE A 172 5.11 2.09 5.67
CA PHE A 172 4.87 1.42 4.40
C PHE A 172 3.60 1.95 3.73
N GLU A 173 2.46 1.97 4.43
CA GLU A 173 1.16 2.48 3.92
C GLU A 173 1.28 3.88 3.30
N ILE A 174 1.89 4.82 4.02
CA ILE A 174 2.10 6.20 3.55
C ILE A 174 3.01 6.23 2.31
N SER A 175 4.13 5.50 2.37
CA SER A 175 5.13 5.51 1.30
C SER A 175 4.59 4.88 0.01
N VAL A 176 3.88 3.76 0.11
CA VAL A 176 3.31 3.08 -1.07
C VAL A 176 2.10 3.82 -1.62
N ALA A 177 1.30 4.51 -0.78
CA ALA A 177 0.25 5.40 -1.26
C ALA A 177 0.83 6.52 -2.12
N PHE A 178 1.90 7.17 -1.65
CA PHE A 178 2.58 8.23 -2.39
C PHE A 178 3.22 7.70 -3.69
N TYR A 179 3.84 6.52 -3.63
CA TYR A 179 4.40 5.84 -4.79
C TYR A 179 3.35 5.53 -5.86
N LEU A 180 2.22 4.93 -5.47
CA LEU A 180 1.11 4.60 -6.36
C LEU A 180 0.50 5.86 -7.00
N LEU A 181 0.34 6.96 -6.25
CA LEU A 181 -0.10 8.25 -6.81
C LEU A 181 0.89 8.80 -7.82
N THR A 182 2.19 8.68 -7.53
CA THR A 182 3.25 9.09 -8.47
C THR A 182 3.10 8.34 -9.80
N LEU A 183 2.98 7.02 -9.76
CA LEU A 183 2.77 6.22 -10.98
C LEU A 183 1.43 6.52 -11.66
N ALA A 184 0.37 6.79 -10.88
CA ALA A 184 -0.95 7.11 -11.41
C ALA A 184 -0.95 8.36 -12.27
N ILE A 185 -0.17 9.37 -11.89
CA ILE A 185 -0.01 10.63 -12.64
C ILE A 185 0.90 10.45 -13.85
N LEU A 186 1.97 9.64 -13.73
CA LEU A 186 2.97 9.52 -14.78
C LEU A 186 2.58 8.54 -15.90
N LEU A 187 1.80 7.49 -15.60
CA LEU A 187 1.42 6.48 -16.59
C LEU A 187 0.64 7.06 -17.79
N PRO A 188 -0.34 7.97 -17.63
CA PRO A 188 -1.05 8.58 -18.76
C PRO A 188 -0.18 9.44 -19.67
N LEU A 189 0.99 9.91 -19.21
CA LEU A 189 1.94 10.66 -20.04
C LEU A 189 2.64 9.78 -21.10
N SER A 190 2.58 8.45 -20.94
CA SER A 190 3.02 7.49 -21.96
C SER A 190 2.00 7.38 -23.11
N SER A 191 2.33 6.66 -24.17
CA SER A 191 1.39 6.47 -25.30
C SER A 191 0.34 5.39 -25.00
N GLU A 192 -0.83 5.50 -25.64
CA GLU A 192 -1.84 4.42 -25.62
C GLU A 192 -1.27 3.09 -26.10
N ARG A 193 -0.41 3.12 -27.13
CA ARG A 193 0.29 1.94 -27.65
C ARG A 193 1.18 1.30 -26.59
N PHE A 194 1.88 2.10 -25.78
CA PHE A 194 2.64 1.58 -24.64
C PHE A 194 1.70 0.99 -23.58
N ARG A 195 0.63 1.69 -23.19
CA ARG A 195 -0.33 1.21 -22.18
C ARG A 195 -1.01 -0.11 -22.59
N ALA A 196 -1.24 -0.31 -23.89
CA ALA A 196 -1.78 -1.55 -24.43
C ALA A 196 -0.78 -2.73 -24.47
N SER A 197 0.54 -2.44 -24.44
CA SER A 197 1.62 -3.44 -24.46
C SER A 197 1.74 -4.22 -23.14
N LEU A 198 2.51 -5.32 -23.14
CA LEU A 198 2.79 -6.09 -21.91
C LEU A 198 3.43 -5.23 -20.81
N ALA A 199 4.39 -4.37 -21.17
CA ALA A 199 5.04 -3.46 -20.21
C ALA A 199 4.06 -2.42 -19.65
N GLY A 200 3.13 -1.92 -20.46
CA GLY A 200 2.09 -0.99 -19.98
C GLY A 200 1.07 -1.68 -19.06
N ARG A 201 0.63 -2.89 -19.42
CA ARG A 201 -0.27 -3.70 -18.58
C ARG A 201 0.36 -4.11 -17.26
N TYR A 202 1.69 -4.28 -17.23
CA TYR A 202 2.45 -4.56 -16.01
C TYR A 202 2.31 -3.46 -14.95
N MET A 203 2.15 -2.20 -15.37
CA MET A 203 2.12 -1.05 -14.47
C MET A 203 0.95 -1.01 -13.49
N VAL A 204 -0.04 -1.89 -13.66
CA VAL A 204 -1.26 -1.88 -12.85
C VAL A 204 -1.28 -3.04 -11.87
N TRP A 205 -1.69 -4.24 -12.29
CA TRP A 205 -1.91 -5.34 -11.35
C TRP A 205 -0.63 -5.97 -10.80
N PRO A 206 0.43 -6.20 -11.61
CA PRO A 206 1.74 -6.60 -11.09
C PRO A 206 2.40 -5.60 -10.14
N VAL A 207 1.91 -4.36 -10.05
CA VAL A 207 2.34 -3.38 -9.04
C VAL A 207 1.42 -3.39 -7.82
N ILE A 208 0.11 -3.31 -8.04
CA ILE A 208 -0.90 -3.21 -6.97
C ILE A 208 -0.92 -4.48 -6.10
N VAL A 209 -0.94 -5.66 -6.71
CA VAL A 209 -1.12 -6.93 -5.98
C VAL A 209 0.04 -7.18 -5.01
N PRO A 210 1.32 -7.10 -5.41
CA PRO A 210 2.42 -7.29 -4.47
C PRO A 210 2.44 -6.26 -3.34
N ILE A 211 2.14 -4.98 -3.63
CA ILE A 211 2.08 -3.94 -2.60
C ILE A 211 1.01 -4.26 -1.55
N VAL A 212 -0.19 -4.65 -1.99
CA VAL A 212 -1.28 -5.03 -1.07
C VAL A 212 -0.86 -6.22 -0.20
N LEU A 213 -0.31 -7.27 -0.80
CA LEU A 213 0.13 -8.45 -0.07
C LEU A 213 1.25 -8.14 0.92
N GLU A 214 2.19 -7.27 0.55
CA GLU A 214 3.29 -6.85 1.41
C GLU A 214 2.82 -6.03 2.61
N VAL A 215 1.94 -5.04 2.41
CA VAL A 215 1.36 -4.26 3.51
C VAL A 215 0.57 -5.15 4.47
N LEU A 216 -0.27 -6.05 3.95
CA LEU A 216 -1.03 -7.00 4.78
C LEU A 216 -0.11 -7.95 5.55
N TYR A 217 0.95 -8.46 4.92
CA TYR A 217 1.93 -9.31 5.57
C TYR A 217 2.69 -8.57 6.68
N ILE A 218 3.13 -7.35 6.43
CA ILE A 218 3.82 -6.52 7.42
C ILE A 218 2.90 -6.20 8.60
N ALA A 219 1.64 -5.85 8.37
CA ALA A 219 0.65 -5.62 9.42
C ALA A 219 0.36 -6.89 10.23
N TRP A 220 0.22 -8.04 9.57
CA TRP A 220 0.04 -9.33 10.26
C TRP A 220 1.22 -9.66 11.18
N ARG A 221 2.45 -9.45 10.71
CA ARG A 221 3.66 -9.64 11.52
C ARG A 221 3.75 -8.67 12.70
N ALA A 222 3.40 -7.40 12.48
CA ALA A 222 3.35 -6.40 13.54
C ALA A 222 2.35 -6.79 14.65
N SER A 223 1.17 -7.31 14.28
CA SER A 223 0.17 -7.75 15.28
C SER A 223 0.68 -8.83 16.25
N ARG A 224 1.72 -9.56 15.84
CA ARG A 224 2.37 -10.64 16.60
C ARG A 224 3.71 -10.23 17.21
N VAL A 225 4.16 -8.99 17.01
CA VAL A 225 5.48 -8.49 17.43
C VAL A 225 6.60 -9.34 16.81
N GLU A 226 6.40 -9.75 15.56
CA GLU A 226 7.33 -10.62 14.83
C GLU A 226 8.03 -9.84 13.71
N ALA A 227 9.27 -10.24 13.41
CA ALA A 227 9.99 -9.70 12.27
C ALA A 227 9.33 -10.13 10.96
N SER A 228 9.05 -9.16 10.06
CA SER A 228 8.61 -9.49 8.70
C SER A 228 9.77 -9.95 7.79
N HIS A 229 10.99 -9.53 8.12
CA HIS A 229 12.23 -9.94 7.49
C HIS A 229 12.99 -10.87 8.44
N TYR A 230 13.80 -11.80 7.92
CA TYR A 230 14.68 -12.67 8.73
C TYR A 230 13.95 -13.61 9.71
N ASN A 231 12.67 -13.91 9.45
CA ASN A 231 11.94 -14.90 10.23
C ASN A 231 12.35 -16.31 9.80
N VAL A 232 12.97 -17.06 10.71
CA VAL A 232 13.62 -18.36 10.43
C VAL A 232 12.68 -19.56 10.37
N THR A 233 11.37 -19.38 10.58
CA THR A 233 10.40 -20.45 10.37
C THR A 233 10.27 -20.80 8.89
N SER A 234 9.89 -22.03 8.54
CA SER A 234 9.71 -22.45 7.14
C SER A 234 8.73 -21.56 6.37
N LEU A 235 7.58 -21.25 7.00
CA LEU A 235 6.62 -20.29 6.47
C LEU A 235 7.19 -18.87 6.41
N GLY A 236 7.94 -18.44 7.43
CA GLY A 236 8.55 -17.11 7.48
C GLY A 236 9.58 -16.89 6.38
N ALA A 237 10.42 -17.88 6.10
CA ALA A 237 11.38 -17.86 5.02
C ALA A 237 10.69 -17.80 3.64
N ALA A 238 9.63 -18.59 3.43
CA ALA A 238 8.85 -18.55 2.20
C ALA A 238 8.18 -17.18 1.97
N LEU A 239 7.57 -16.62 3.00
CA LEU A 239 6.95 -15.29 2.94
C LEU A 239 7.99 -14.18 2.75
N TYR A 240 9.19 -14.32 3.33
CA TYR A 240 10.30 -13.40 3.10
C TYR A 240 10.74 -13.40 1.64
N VAL A 241 10.89 -14.58 1.02
CA VAL A 241 11.20 -14.70 -0.42
C VAL A 241 10.09 -14.08 -1.27
N LEU A 242 8.82 -14.37 -0.95
CA LEU A 242 7.68 -13.82 -1.70
C LEU A 242 7.63 -12.29 -1.62
N MET A 243 7.89 -11.72 -0.45
CA MET A 243 8.03 -10.28 -0.25
C MET A 243 9.18 -9.71 -1.09
N GLY A 244 10.34 -10.39 -1.14
CA GLY A 244 11.45 -10.01 -2.01
C GLY A 244 11.08 -10.01 -3.50
N ILE A 245 10.33 -11.01 -3.96
CA ILE A 245 9.79 -11.05 -5.34
C ILE A 245 8.86 -9.86 -5.57
N GLY A 246 7.94 -9.60 -4.63
CA GLY A 246 7.01 -8.48 -4.71
C GLY A 246 7.73 -7.13 -4.79
N ALA A 247 8.74 -6.94 -3.94
CA ALA A 247 9.60 -5.76 -3.93
C ALA A 247 10.29 -5.53 -5.27
N VAL A 248 10.86 -6.59 -5.87
CA VAL A 248 11.44 -6.50 -7.22
C VAL A 248 10.37 -6.14 -8.25
N MET A 249 9.19 -6.74 -8.18
CA MET A 249 8.12 -6.49 -9.15
C MET A 249 7.71 -5.02 -9.18
N PHE A 250 7.35 -4.43 -8.05
CA PHE A 250 6.96 -3.02 -8.07
C PHE A 250 8.16 -2.09 -8.28
N THR A 251 9.40 -2.47 -7.94
CA THR A 251 10.59 -1.65 -8.21
C THR A 251 11.01 -1.66 -9.69
N LEU A 252 10.59 -2.67 -10.46
CA LEU A 252 10.78 -2.70 -11.93
C LEU A 252 9.83 -1.77 -12.68
N ALA A 253 8.66 -1.46 -12.11
CA ALA A 253 7.63 -0.66 -12.77
C ALA A 253 8.13 0.72 -13.25
N PRO A 254 8.87 1.50 -12.45
CA PRO A 254 9.47 2.76 -12.90
C PRO A 254 10.34 2.58 -14.15
N GLY A 255 11.08 1.48 -14.27
CA GLY A 255 11.87 1.18 -15.46
C GLY A 255 11.03 0.97 -16.72
N PHE A 256 9.91 0.24 -16.61
CA PHE A 256 8.97 0.09 -17.74
C PHE A 256 8.33 1.41 -18.13
N LEU A 257 7.96 2.23 -17.14
CA LEU A 257 7.40 3.55 -17.41
C LEU A 257 8.42 4.51 -18.02
N ALA A 258 9.69 4.46 -17.59
CA ALA A 258 10.79 5.20 -18.20
C ALA A 258 10.92 4.85 -19.69
N TYR A 259 10.88 3.55 -20.03
CA TYR A 259 10.84 3.10 -21.42
C TYR A 259 9.60 3.66 -22.17
N GLY A 260 8.43 3.62 -21.55
CA GLY A 260 7.20 4.18 -22.12
C GLY A 260 7.29 5.67 -22.44
N LEU A 261 7.90 6.47 -21.55
CA LEU A 261 8.07 7.92 -21.70
C LEU A 261 9.22 8.30 -22.65
N ALA A 262 10.19 7.42 -22.86
CA ALA A 262 11.28 7.62 -23.82
C ALA A 262 10.82 7.42 -25.28
N ARG A 263 9.66 6.76 -25.50
CA ARG A 263 9.15 6.52 -26.85
C ARG A 263 8.72 7.83 -27.52
N ARG A 264 8.87 7.87 -28.85
CA ARG A 264 8.51 9.04 -29.67
C ARG A 264 7.02 9.37 -29.66
N ASP A 265 6.17 8.37 -29.43
CA ASP A 265 4.71 8.49 -29.38
C ASP A 265 4.16 8.85 -27.99
N ALA A 266 5.02 9.05 -26.98
CA ALA A 266 4.61 9.56 -25.67
C ALA A 266 4.12 11.02 -25.76
N ARG A 267 3.30 11.45 -24.78
CA ARG A 267 2.69 12.79 -24.77
C ARG A 267 3.75 13.89 -25.01
N PRO A 268 3.52 14.83 -25.94
CA PRO A 268 4.47 15.90 -26.22
C PRO A 268 4.72 16.76 -24.98
N MET A 269 6.00 17.03 -24.67
CA MET A 269 6.42 17.91 -23.60
C MET A 269 7.87 18.39 -23.84
N PRO A 270 8.30 19.49 -23.19
CA PRO A 270 9.68 19.95 -23.26
C PRO A 270 10.70 18.83 -22.97
N PRO A 271 11.80 18.72 -23.74
CA PRO A 271 12.75 17.62 -23.57
C PRO A 271 13.37 17.54 -22.16
N VAL A 272 13.58 18.68 -21.49
CA VAL A 272 14.08 18.72 -20.11
C VAL A 272 13.13 17.98 -19.16
N LEU A 273 11.82 18.24 -19.26
CA LEU A 273 10.81 17.58 -18.43
C LEU A 273 10.70 16.09 -18.76
N ARG A 274 10.69 15.74 -20.06
CA ARG A 274 10.64 14.33 -20.48
C ARG A 274 11.83 13.56 -19.94
N TRP A 275 13.04 14.06 -20.16
CA TRP A 275 14.25 13.37 -19.72
C TRP A 275 14.42 13.37 -18.21
N SER A 276 13.91 14.36 -17.48
CA SER A 276 13.91 14.30 -16.01
C SER A 276 13.02 13.19 -15.48
N LEU A 277 11.86 12.96 -16.11
CA LEU A 277 10.99 11.82 -15.80
C LEU A 277 11.68 10.49 -16.14
N VAL A 278 12.20 10.36 -17.36
CA VAL A 278 12.86 9.12 -17.82
C VAL A 278 14.05 8.77 -16.93
N VAL A 279 14.95 9.72 -16.66
CA VAL A 279 16.14 9.49 -15.85
C VAL A 279 15.76 9.23 -14.39
N GLY A 280 14.83 9.98 -13.80
CA GLY A 280 14.37 9.74 -12.43
C GLY A 280 13.78 8.34 -12.24
N LEU A 281 12.90 7.92 -13.14
CA LEU A 281 12.30 6.59 -13.11
C LEU A 281 13.32 5.47 -13.36
N ALA A 282 14.25 5.67 -14.31
CA ALA A 282 15.32 4.71 -14.59
C ALA A 282 16.28 4.57 -13.40
N LEU A 283 16.68 5.68 -12.78
CA LEU A 283 17.49 5.68 -11.57
C LEU A 283 16.75 5.01 -10.40
N THR A 284 15.45 5.22 -10.24
CA THR A 284 14.66 4.49 -9.23
C THR A 284 14.70 3.00 -9.43
N CYS A 285 14.52 2.53 -10.67
CA CYS A 285 14.60 1.11 -10.98
C CYS A 285 16.01 0.57 -10.66
N VAL A 286 17.05 1.19 -11.20
CA VAL A 286 18.44 0.70 -11.09
C VAL A 286 18.96 0.82 -9.66
N LEU A 287 18.98 2.02 -9.08
CA LEU A 287 19.53 2.25 -7.76
C LEU A 287 18.64 1.64 -6.67
N GLY A 288 17.32 1.65 -6.83
CA GLY A 288 16.38 0.99 -5.92
C GLY A 288 16.57 -0.52 -5.87
N LEU A 289 16.70 -1.19 -7.02
CA LEU A 289 16.98 -2.63 -7.07
C LEU A 289 18.36 -2.96 -6.51
N LEU A 290 19.41 -2.24 -6.90
CA LEU A 290 20.77 -2.49 -6.43
C LEU A 290 20.87 -2.37 -4.90
N SER A 291 20.42 -1.24 -4.35
CA SER A 291 20.42 -1.01 -2.90
C SER A 291 19.49 -1.98 -2.16
N GLY A 292 18.32 -2.31 -2.73
CA GLY A 292 17.37 -3.26 -2.14
C GLY A 292 17.91 -4.69 -2.08
N ILE A 293 18.63 -5.13 -3.11
CA ILE A 293 19.30 -6.44 -3.14
C ILE A 293 20.40 -6.49 -2.07
N VAL A 294 21.21 -5.43 -1.96
CA VAL A 294 22.26 -5.34 -0.93
C VAL A 294 21.63 -5.38 0.48
N LEU A 295 20.60 -4.57 0.71
CA LEU A 295 19.86 -4.52 1.97
C LEU A 295 19.24 -5.88 2.34
N GLY A 296 18.52 -6.52 1.41
CA GLY A 296 17.83 -7.78 1.67
C GLY A 296 18.76 -8.99 1.84
N ARG A 297 20.00 -8.91 1.34
CA ARG A 297 21.02 -9.95 1.52
C ARG A 297 21.87 -9.76 2.78
N ASN A 298 21.81 -8.60 3.43
CA ASN A 298 22.61 -8.35 4.62
C ASN A 298 22.05 -9.16 5.83
N PRO A 299 22.84 -10.09 6.42
CA PRO A 299 22.38 -10.90 7.55
C PRO A 299 22.16 -10.07 8.83
N GLY A 300 22.90 -8.96 8.98
CA GLY A 300 22.81 -8.05 10.12
C GLY A 300 21.65 -7.05 10.07
N GLY A 301 20.69 -7.24 9.15
CA GLY A 301 19.59 -6.30 8.94
C GLY A 301 20.01 -5.11 8.08
N HIS A 302 19.66 -3.89 8.48
CA HIS A 302 20.04 -2.69 7.71
C HIS A 302 21.33 -2.03 8.18
N PHE A 303 21.88 -2.44 9.32
CA PHE A 303 23.13 -1.91 9.84
C PHE A 303 24.33 -2.71 9.33
N VAL A 304 25.45 -2.01 9.13
CA VAL A 304 26.74 -2.58 8.75
C VAL A 304 27.79 -2.04 9.71
N GLY A 305 28.54 -2.93 10.35
CA GLY A 305 29.47 -2.62 11.43
C GLY A 305 28.98 -3.03 12.81
N VAL A 306 29.76 -2.70 13.85
CA VAL A 306 29.44 -3.02 15.25
C VAL A 306 28.58 -1.90 15.83
N LEU A 307 27.29 -2.17 16.04
CA LEU A 307 26.34 -1.19 16.55
C LEU A 307 26.54 -0.96 18.06
N PRO A 308 26.81 0.28 18.51
CA PRO A 308 26.85 0.60 19.93
C PRO A 308 25.47 0.41 20.58
N ALA A 309 25.45 -0.02 21.85
CA ALA A 309 24.22 -0.27 22.60
C ALA A 309 23.29 0.96 22.65
N LEU A 310 23.88 2.14 22.81
CA LEU A 310 23.23 3.44 22.62
C LEU A 310 23.94 4.15 21.49
N HIS A 311 23.21 4.46 20.43
CA HIS A 311 23.72 5.23 19.31
C HIS A 311 22.69 6.26 18.86
N PRO A 312 23.14 7.47 18.47
CA PRO A 312 22.26 8.45 17.86
C PRO A 312 21.70 7.95 16.52
N THR A 313 20.42 8.24 16.30
CA THR A 313 19.75 8.01 15.02
C THR A 313 19.07 9.30 14.57
N LEU A 314 18.87 9.44 13.25
CA LEU A 314 18.08 10.56 12.74
C LEU A 314 16.64 10.49 13.30
N PRO A 315 16.10 11.61 13.82
CA PRO A 315 14.70 11.68 14.23
C PRO A 315 13.78 11.23 13.09
N LEU A 316 12.70 10.53 13.43
CA LEU A 316 11.68 9.98 12.51
C LEU A 316 12.15 8.84 11.59
N LEU A 317 13.31 8.99 10.96
CA LEU A 317 13.86 8.01 10.00
C LEU A 317 14.50 6.82 10.72
N GLY A 318 15.12 7.07 11.88
CA GLY A 318 15.78 6.07 12.70
C GLY A 318 17.06 5.53 12.06
N TRP A 319 17.65 6.24 11.10
CA TRP A 319 18.89 5.85 10.45
C TRP A 319 20.09 6.12 11.37
N SER A 320 21.05 5.19 11.43
CA SER A 320 22.19 5.34 12.35
C SER A 320 23.10 6.49 11.96
N LEU A 321 23.52 7.26 12.97
CA LEU A 321 24.57 8.28 12.86
C LEU A 321 25.93 7.77 13.34
N SER A 322 26.04 6.50 13.72
CA SER A 322 27.27 5.91 14.29
C SER A 322 27.88 4.80 13.44
N VAL A 323 27.08 4.09 12.65
CA VAL A 323 27.54 3.01 11.77
C VAL A 323 26.84 3.10 10.42
N GLY A 324 27.26 2.28 9.46
CA GLY A 324 26.61 2.17 8.16
C GLY A 324 25.14 1.78 8.27
N ASP A 325 24.28 2.53 7.56
CA ASP A 325 22.85 2.20 7.43
C ASP A 325 22.45 2.18 5.95
N LEU A 326 22.15 0.99 5.45
CA LEU A 326 21.84 0.73 4.05
C LEU A 326 20.51 1.39 3.61
N ARG A 327 19.66 1.80 4.55
CA ARG A 327 18.36 2.42 4.24
C ARG A 327 18.49 3.79 3.61
N LEU A 328 19.55 4.56 3.89
CA LEU A 328 19.74 5.87 3.26
C LEU A 328 19.88 5.72 1.74
N ALA A 329 20.82 4.88 1.30
CA ALA A 329 21.05 4.66 -0.13
C ALA A 329 19.81 4.06 -0.80
N HIS A 330 19.10 3.17 -0.10
CA HIS A 330 17.85 2.62 -0.61
C HIS A 330 16.74 3.66 -0.74
N PHE A 331 16.58 4.54 0.26
CA PHE A 331 15.65 5.65 0.22
C PHE A 331 15.94 6.58 -0.96
N LEU A 332 17.20 7.01 -1.11
CA LEU A 332 17.62 7.84 -2.24
C LEU A 332 17.37 7.12 -3.59
N GLY A 333 17.73 5.84 -3.69
CA GLY A 333 17.40 5.05 -4.88
C GLY A 333 15.92 5.10 -5.19
N LEU A 334 15.06 4.77 -4.21
CA LEU A 334 13.62 4.74 -4.40
C LEU A 334 13.01 6.11 -4.70
N HIS A 335 13.55 7.22 -4.21
CA HIS A 335 12.96 8.56 -4.38
C HIS A 335 13.43 9.33 -5.63
N ALA A 336 14.31 8.74 -6.45
CA ALA A 336 14.77 9.37 -7.69
C ALA A 336 13.61 9.75 -8.65
N LEU A 337 12.53 8.95 -8.70
CA LEU A 337 11.34 9.20 -9.51
C LEU A 337 10.57 10.46 -9.13
N GLN A 338 10.79 11.01 -7.94
CA GLN A 338 10.17 12.26 -7.49
C GLN A 338 11.19 13.41 -7.51
N ILE A 339 12.40 13.16 -7.01
CA ILE A 339 13.40 14.20 -6.82
C ILE A 339 13.97 14.70 -8.16
N VAL A 340 14.36 13.79 -9.06
CA VAL A 340 14.95 14.18 -10.35
C VAL A 340 13.93 14.95 -11.22
N PRO A 341 12.66 14.52 -11.34
CA PRO A 341 11.64 15.32 -12.02
C PRO A 341 11.36 16.68 -11.39
N ALA A 342 11.40 16.79 -10.05
CA ALA A 342 11.24 18.08 -9.38
C ALA A 342 12.34 19.06 -9.79
N PHE A 343 13.61 18.62 -9.81
CA PHE A 343 14.71 19.43 -10.33
C PHE A 343 14.55 19.74 -11.82
N GLY A 344 14.12 18.77 -12.64
CA GLY A 344 13.84 19.00 -14.05
C GLY A 344 12.79 20.09 -14.29
N LEU A 345 11.74 20.10 -13.46
CA LEU A 345 10.72 21.15 -13.47
C LEU A 345 11.31 22.51 -13.11
N LEU A 346 12.10 22.60 -12.03
CA LEU A 346 12.76 23.84 -11.62
C LEU A 346 13.72 24.37 -12.70
N ILE A 347 14.53 23.50 -13.30
CA ILE A 347 15.44 23.86 -14.40
C ILE A 347 14.65 24.40 -15.60
N TRP A 348 13.56 23.72 -15.97
CA TRP A 348 12.72 24.16 -17.08
C TRP A 348 12.06 25.51 -16.79
N LEU A 349 11.52 25.71 -15.58
CA LEU A 349 10.88 26.96 -15.17
C LEU A 349 11.87 28.13 -15.15
N ALA A 350 13.10 27.91 -14.69
CA ALA A 350 14.13 28.93 -14.61
C ALA A 350 14.76 29.28 -15.97
N THR A 351 14.97 28.29 -16.84
CA THR A 351 15.76 28.49 -18.07
C THR A 351 14.91 28.61 -19.33
N ARG A 352 13.79 27.86 -19.42
CA ARG A 352 12.98 27.67 -20.64
C ARG A 352 13.81 27.30 -21.89
N ARG A 353 15.02 26.76 -21.70
CA ARG A 353 16.00 26.46 -22.75
C ARG A 353 16.35 24.99 -22.76
N THR A 354 16.16 24.34 -23.90
CA THR A 354 16.38 22.90 -24.04
C THR A 354 17.85 22.50 -23.88
N GLY A 355 18.78 23.07 -24.66
CA GLY A 355 20.18 22.65 -24.68
C GLY A 355 20.87 22.78 -23.31
N PRO A 356 21.02 24.01 -22.78
CA PRO A 356 21.58 24.22 -21.44
C PRO A 356 20.81 23.47 -20.34
N GLY A 357 19.47 23.45 -20.42
CA GLY A 357 18.65 22.74 -19.43
C GLY A 357 18.91 21.24 -19.38
N LEU A 358 19.16 20.59 -20.52
CA LEU A 358 19.53 19.17 -20.57
C LEU A 358 20.93 18.92 -19.98
N VAL A 359 21.88 19.82 -20.19
CA VAL A 359 23.22 19.74 -19.58
C VAL A 359 23.10 19.85 -18.06
N THR A 360 22.36 20.85 -17.56
CA THR A 360 22.12 21.01 -16.12
C THR A 360 21.40 19.81 -15.53
N LEU A 361 20.38 19.28 -16.21
CA LEU A 361 19.67 18.08 -15.78
C LEU A 361 20.61 16.87 -15.70
N GLY A 362 21.48 16.69 -16.70
CA GLY A 362 22.49 15.63 -16.71
C GLY A 362 23.42 15.74 -15.51
N ALA A 363 23.93 16.93 -15.22
CA ALA A 363 24.78 17.19 -14.06
C ALA A 363 24.05 16.88 -12.75
N VAL A 364 22.84 17.40 -12.54
CA VAL A 364 22.04 17.13 -11.33
C VAL A 364 21.75 15.64 -11.15
N SER A 365 21.38 14.96 -12.22
CA SER A 365 21.06 13.53 -12.18
C SER A 365 22.30 12.69 -11.87
N ALA A 366 23.46 13.04 -12.45
CA ALA A 366 24.74 12.38 -12.18
C ALA A 366 25.19 12.62 -10.74
N THR A 367 25.06 13.85 -10.23
CA THR A 367 25.35 14.17 -8.82
C THR A 367 24.44 13.37 -7.88
N TYR A 368 23.15 13.29 -8.17
CA TYR A 368 22.20 12.52 -7.37
C TYR A 368 22.54 11.02 -7.34
N ALA A 369 22.80 10.44 -8.52
CA ALA A 369 23.20 9.03 -8.63
C ALA A 369 24.54 8.77 -7.93
N GLY A 370 25.53 9.64 -8.14
CA GLY A 370 26.82 9.57 -7.48
C GLY A 370 26.71 9.65 -5.97
N PHE A 371 25.92 10.59 -5.43
CA PHE A 371 25.67 10.71 -4.00
C PHE A 371 24.98 9.45 -3.43
N THR A 372 24.02 8.88 -4.15
CA THR A 372 23.35 7.63 -3.76
C THR A 372 24.33 6.46 -3.69
N VAL A 373 25.23 6.34 -4.67
CA VAL A 373 26.28 5.30 -4.70
C VAL A 373 27.30 5.53 -3.58
N ILE A 374 27.74 6.76 -3.35
CA ILE A 374 28.65 7.10 -2.25
C ILE A 374 28.02 6.74 -0.91
N ALA A 375 26.74 7.06 -0.70
CA ALA A 375 26.02 6.67 0.52
C ALA A 375 25.97 5.15 0.70
N LEU A 376 25.77 4.39 -0.39
CA LEU A 376 25.79 2.92 -0.34
C LEU A 376 27.18 2.38 0.02
N LEU A 377 28.22 2.88 -0.63
CA LEU A 377 29.60 2.46 -0.37
C LEU A 377 30.04 2.83 1.05
N ALA A 378 29.73 4.04 1.52
CA ALA A 378 30.00 4.46 2.89
C ALA A 378 29.30 3.53 3.90
N ALA A 379 28.04 3.19 3.67
CA ALA A 379 27.33 2.25 4.52
C ALA A 379 27.98 0.85 4.50
N LEU A 380 28.41 0.36 3.34
CA LEU A 380 29.12 -0.93 3.22
C LEU A 380 30.48 -0.93 3.93
N ASP A 381 31.15 0.22 3.97
CA ASP A 381 32.38 0.45 4.75
C ASP A 381 32.13 0.71 6.24
N ALA A 382 30.91 0.42 6.73
CA ALA A 382 30.46 0.67 8.10
C ALA A 382 30.55 2.13 8.56
N ARG A 383 30.61 3.09 7.64
CA ARG A 383 30.68 4.53 7.95
C ARG A 383 29.27 5.11 8.11
N PRO A 384 29.07 6.07 9.05
CA PRO A 384 27.77 6.66 9.29
C PRO A 384 27.25 7.46 8.10
N LEU A 385 25.99 7.85 8.20
CA LEU A 385 25.05 8.37 7.19
C LEU A 385 25.58 9.28 6.05
N LEU A 386 26.73 9.94 6.21
CA LEU A 386 27.30 10.80 5.17
C LEU A 386 28.77 10.51 4.84
N GLY A 387 29.37 9.48 5.43
CA GLY A 387 30.79 9.15 5.25
C GLY A 387 31.77 10.26 5.67
N PHE A 388 31.29 11.37 6.26
CA PHE A 388 32.10 12.49 6.77
C PHE A 388 32.62 12.26 8.20
N GLY A 389 32.79 11.01 8.59
CA GLY A 389 33.33 10.60 9.90
C GLY A 389 34.74 10.06 9.76
#